data_AF-A0A2W4NML9-F1
#
_entry.id   AF-A0A2W4NML9-F1
#
_cell.length_a   1.000
_cell.length_b   1.000
_cell.length_c   1.000
_cell.angle_alpha   90.00
_cell.angle_beta   90.00
_cell.angle_gamma   90.00
#
_symmetry.space_group_name_H-M   'P 1'
#
loop_
_entity.id
_entity.type
_entity.pdbx_description
1 polymer ?
#
loop_
_entity_poly.entity_id
_entity_poly.type
_entity_poly.pdbx_seq_one_letter_code
_entity_poly.pdbx_strand_id
1 'polypeptide(L)'
;MATAEGNVETKRRERPERKEQPKKPNKDRQRRRARTRDEEPPVLSGRLLIGLVILAATAVIPMWTPLAKVLEPKGPEPTPVESFTLGGTATVRITLVTADFNLLACASEQSFDGAHCAYKTTSQAWPREPGKPFDDNKLDIIQPYRTWFDNKLLFVTGLWAQPEVAFRLHREPPQGVQADKLARFAVECELKFIGRFDQVKLRWSPKHNWADPDGPPWVGRAQSCKIIEESR
;
A
#
# COMPACT_ATOMS: atom_id res chain seq x y z
N MET A 1 -82.49 -6.24 41.19
CA MET A 1 -83.86 -6.73 40.95
C MET A 1 -83.83 -7.61 39.73
N ALA A 2 -84.31 -8.84 39.88
CA ALA A 2 -84.42 -9.83 38.82
C ALA A 2 -85.40 -9.37 37.73
N THR A 3 -85.21 -9.85 36.50
CA THR A 3 -86.31 -10.25 35.63
C THR A 3 -85.76 -11.22 34.59
N ALA A 4 -86.48 -12.33 34.48
CA ALA A 4 -86.25 -13.44 33.60
C ALA A 4 -87.02 -13.24 32.28
N GLU A 5 -87.04 -14.32 31.50
CA GLU A 5 -88.05 -14.67 30.49
C GLU A 5 -87.71 -14.35 29.03
N GLY A 6 -87.85 -15.39 28.18
CA GLY A 6 -87.77 -15.25 26.73
C GLY A 6 -87.67 -16.57 25.97
N ASN A 7 -88.61 -17.47 26.22
CA ASN A 7 -88.77 -18.79 25.59
C ASN A 7 -89.18 -18.68 24.10
N VAL A 8 -88.60 -19.47 23.19
CA VAL A 8 -89.20 -19.76 21.88
C VAL A 8 -88.92 -21.21 21.50
N GLU A 9 -89.93 -22.06 21.66
CA GLU A 9 -90.01 -23.35 21.00
C GLU A 9 -91.42 -23.55 20.44
N THR A 10 -91.54 -23.80 19.14
CA THR A 10 -92.73 -24.43 18.53
C THR A 10 -92.45 -24.95 17.11
N LYS A 11 -91.93 -26.17 17.07
CA LYS A 11 -92.50 -27.36 16.39
C LYS A 11 -93.50 -27.17 15.24
N ARG A 12 -93.20 -27.72 14.05
CA ARG A 12 -94.20 -28.02 12.99
C ARG A 12 -93.90 -29.34 12.23
N ARG A 13 -94.76 -30.35 12.48
CA ARG A 13 -95.39 -31.40 11.62
C ARG A 13 -94.57 -32.06 10.48
N GLU A 14 -94.27 -33.37 10.53
CA GLU A 14 -94.99 -34.54 9.91
C GLU A 14 -95.12 -34.46 8.36
N ARG A 15 -94.85 -35.44 7.48
CA ARG A 15 -94.71 -36.93 7.37
C ARG A 15 -94.33 -37.22 5.87
N PRO A 16 -94.30 -38.45 5.28
CA PRO A 16 -93.77 -39.78 5.64
C PRO A 16 -92.85 -40.45 4.55
N GLU A 17 -92.21 -41.56 4.97
CA GLU A 17 -91.80 -42.80 4.28
C GLU A 17 -91.40 -42.86 2.79
N ARG A 18 -90.21 -43.44 2.55
CA ARG A 18 -90.06 -44.50 1.53
C ARG A 18 -89.03 -45.56 1.94
N LYS A 19 -89.43 -46.81 1.68
CA LYS A 19 -88.88 -48.10 2.12
C LYS A 19 -87.46 -48.41 1.63
N GLU A 20 -86.77 -49.21 2.45
CA GLU A 20 -85.45 -49.80 2.26
C GLU A 20 -85.29 -50.66 1.00
N GLN A 21 -84.08 -50.68 0.45
CA GLN A 21 -83.50 -51.87 -0.16
C GLN A 21 -82.02 -52.02 0.25
N PRO A 22 -81.55 -53.21 0.66
CA PRO A 22 -80.18 -53.45 1.07
C PRO A 22 -79.30 -53.66 -0.16
N LYS A 23 -78.30 -52.79 -0.37
CA LYS A 23 -77.25 -53.01 -1.38
C LYS A 23 -75.97 -53.51 -0.75
N LYS A 24 -75.51 -54.64 -1.29
CA LYS A 24 -74.33 -55.46 -0.97
C LYS A 24 -73.06 -54.62 -0.68
N PRO A 25 -72.16 -55.10 0.21
CA PRO A 25 -70.94 -54.38 0.56
C PRO A 25 -69.98 -54.36 -0.64
N ASN A 26 -69.73 -53.17 -1.20
CA ASN A 26 -68.78 -53.02 -2.29
C ASN A 26 -67.34 -53.00 -1.75
N LYS A 27 -66.56 -54.00 -2.17
CA LYS A 27 -65.18 -54.32 -1.78
C LYS A 27 -64.12 -53.36 -2.37
N ASP A 28 -64.55 -52.24 -2.97
CA ASP A 28 -63.66 -51.27 -3.63
C ASP A 28 -63.16 -50.14 -2.73
N ARG A 29 -63.58 -50.08 -1.46
CA ARG A 29 -63.16 -49.00 -0.55
C ARG A 29 -61.78 -49.20 0.09
N GLN A 30 -61.12 -50.34 -0.16
CA GLN A 30 -59.78 -50.65 0.39
C GLN A 30 -58.62 -50.47 -0.60
N ARG A 31 -58.86 -49.99 -1.82
CA ARG A 31 -57.80 -49.64 -2.81
C ARG A 31 -57.76 -48.16 -3.20
N ARG A 32 -58.04 -47.27 -2.24
CA ARG A 32 -57.76 -45.82 -2.35
C ARG A 32 -56.70 -45.34 -1.35
N ARG A 33 -55.67 -46.16 -1.14
CA ARG A 33 -54.37 -45.69 -0.67
C ARG A 33 -53.38 -46.01 -1.79
N ALA A 34 -52.59 -45.00 -2.16
CA ALA A 34 -51.68 -44.96 -3.31
C ALA A 34 -52.34 -44.67 -4.67
N ARG A 35 -52.55 -43.39 -4.96
CA ARG A 35 -52.13 -42.82 -6.25
C ARG A 35 -52.02 -41.30 -6.14
N THR A 36 -50.76 -40.85 -6.29
CA THR A 36 -50.31 -39.56 -6.80
C THR A 36 -50.94 -38.32 -6.16
N ARG A 37 -50.31 -37.88 -5.08
CA ARG A 37 -50.16 -36.45 -4.82
C ARG A 37 -49.23 -35.98 -5.95
N ASP A 38 -49.79 -35.34 -6.97
CA ASP A 38 -48.97 -34.61 -7.92
C ASP A 38 -48.19 -33.57 -7.10
N GLU A 39 -46.89 -33.80 -6.95
CA GLU A 39 -45.96 -32.75 -6.56
C GLU A 39 -45.99 -31.73 -7.68
N GLU A 40 -46.83 -30.71 -7.53
CA GLU A 40 -46.61 -29.45 -8.22
C GLU A 40 -45.17 -29.04 -7.90
N PRO A 41 -44.28 -28.90 -8.90
CA PRO A 41 -42.95 -28.38 -8.63
C PRO A 41 -43.15 -27.03 -7.94
N PRO A 42 -42.39 -26.71 -6.87
CA PRO A 42 -42.53 -25.42 -6.23
C PRO A 42 -42.31 -24.37 -7.32
N VAL A 43 -43.35 -23.57 -7.58
CA VAL A 43 -43.24 -22.39 -8.43
C VAL A 43 -42.27 -21.44 -7.73
N LEU A 44 -40.99 -21.63 -8.06
CA LEU A 44 -39.94 -20.71 -7.76
C LEU A 44 -40.33 -19.43 -8.50
N SER A 45 -40.94 -18.51 -7.76
CA SER A 45 -41.36 -17.18 -8.22
C SER A 45 -40.32 -16.67 -9.22
N GLY A 46 -40.74 -16.23 -10.41
CA GLY A 46 -39.80 -15.81 -11.45
C GLY A 46 -38.76 -14.81 -10.96
N ARG A 47 -39.08 -14.03 -9.91
CA ARG A 47 -38.15 -13.12 -9.21
C ARG A 47 -37.07 -13.82 -8.38
N LEU A 48 -37.38 -14.97 -7.78
CA LEU A 48 -36.43 -15.83 -7.09
C LEU A 48 -35.53 -16.56 -8.10
N LEU A 49 -36.04 -17.03 -9.23
CA LEU A 49 -35.19 -17.56 -10.33
C LEU A 49 -34.29 -16.47 -10.92
N ILE A 50 -34.82 -15.27 -11.17
CA ILE A 50 -34.01 -14.13 -11.61
C ILE A 50 -32.96 -13.76 -10.57
N GLY A 51 -33.30 -13.76 -9.28
CA GLY A 51 -32.36 -13.51 -8.19
C GLY A 51 -31.25 -14.56 -8.11
N LEU A 52 -31.60 -15.85 -8.31
CA LEU A 52 -30.63 -16.96 -8.32
C LEU A 52 -29.77 -16.94 -9.59
N VAL A 53 -30.31 -16.53 -10.73
CA VAL A 53 -29.58 -16.32 -11.98
C VAL A 53 -28.63 -15.12 -11.86
N ILE A 54 -29.03 -14.02 -11.22
CA ILE A 54 -28.14 -12.87 -10.97
C ILE A 54 -27.04 -13.25 -9.98
N LEU A 55 -27.36 -13.96 -8.90
CA LEU A 55 -26.37 -14.42 -7.92
C LEU A 55 -25.38 -15.43 -8.53
N ALA A 56 -25.88 -16.39 -9.33
CA ALA A 56 -25.04 -17.32 -10.07
C ALA A 56 -24.22 -16.58 -11.15
N ALA A 57 -24.78 -15.59 -11.83
CA ALA A 57 -24.03 -14.75 -12.77
C ALA A 57 -22.92 -13.98 -12.05
N THR A 58 -23.15 -13.40 -10.87
CA THR A 58 -22.11 -12.71 -10.10
C THR A 58 -21.08 -13.64 -9.45
N ALA A 59 -21.43 -14.90 -9.17
CA ALA A 59 -20.50 -15.91 -8.68
C ALA A 59 -19.65 -16.55 -9.80
N VAL A 60 -20.09 -16.40 -11.06
CA VAL A 60 -19.42 -16.89 -12.27
C VAL A 60 -18.74 -15.76 -13.04
N ILE A 61 -18.88 -14.47 -12.66
CA ILE A 61 -17.93 -13.44 -13.10
C ILE A 61 -16.59 -13.85 -12.51
N PRO A 62 -15.67 -14.35 -13.33
CA PRO A 62 -14.40 -14.80 -12.81
C PRO A 62 -13.72 -13.59 -12.18
N MET A 63 -13.00 -13.87 -11.10
CA MET A 63 -11.97 -13.06 -10.45
C MET A 63 -10.81 -12.71 -11.43
N TRP A 64 -11.13 -12.46 -12.70
CA TRP A 64 -10.26 -12.37 -13.88
C TRP A 64 -10.61 -11.10 -14.66
N THR A 65 -10.98 -10.02 -13.98
CA THR A 65 -10.83 -8.69 -14.58
C THR A 65 -9.34 -8.33 -14.57
N PRO A 66 -8.67 -8.16 -15.72
CA PRO A 66 -7.36 -7.50 -15.77
C PRO A 66 -7.45 -6.03 -15.36
N LEU A 67 -8.66 -5.53 -15.08
CA LEU A 67 -8.91 -4.19 -14.56
C LEU A 67 -8.16 -3.92 -13.24
N ALA A 68 -7.93 -4.94 -12.40
CA ALA A 68 -7.10 -4.78 -11.21
C ALA A 68 -5.66 -4.38 -11.56
N LYS A 69 -5.07 -4.95 -12.62
CA LYS A 69 -3.73 -4.58 -13.10
C LYS A 69 -3.68 -3.25 -13.87
N VAL A 70 -4.81 -2.82 -14.44
CA VAL A 70 -4.92 -1.50 -15.11
C VAL A 70 -5.12 -0.38 -14.08
N LEU A 71 -5.68 -0.71 -12.91
CA LEU A 71 -5.89 0.23 -11.81
C LEU A 71 -4.76 0.21 -10.77
N GLU A 72 -3.84 -0.76 -10.84
CA GLU A 72 -2.58 -0.67 -10.10
C GLU A 72 -1.83 0.56 -10.62
N PRO A 73 -1.65 1.62 -9.80
CA PRO A 73 -0.81 2.73 -10.20
C PRO A 73 0.57 2.15 -10.51
N LYS A 74 0.99 2.26 -11.77
CA LYS A 74 2.30 1.79 -12.21
C LYS A 74 3.33 2.40 -11.26
N GLY A 75 3.96 1.56 -10.45
CA GLY A 75 5.03 1.98 -9.56
C GLY A 75 6.03 2.78 -10.38
N PRO A 76 6.56 3.89 -9.85
CA PRO A 76 7.41 4.76 -10.65
C PRO A 76 8.66 4.00 -11.06
N GLU A 77 8.99 4.12 -12.34
CA GLU A 77 10.11 3.40 -12.91
C GLU A 77 11.43 3.91 -12.31
N PRO A 78 12.42 3.03 -12.14
CA PRO A 78 13.74 3.46 -11.71
C PRO A 78 14.32 4.42 -12.74
N THR A 79 14.81 5.57 -12.30
CA THR A 79 15.52 6.49 -13.19
C THR A 79 16.91 5.91 -13.49
N PRO A 80 17.22 5.54 -14.75
CA PRO A 80 18.50 4.92 -15.07
C PRO A 80 19.63 5.91 -14.85
N VAL A 81 20.71 5.48 -14.18
CA VAL A 81 21.88 6.34 -13.90
C VAL A 81 22.57 6.79 -15.20
N GLU A 82 22.41 6.01 -16.26
CA GLU A 82 22.91 6.28 -17.61
C GLU A 82 22.22 7.49 -18.27
N SER A 83 21.02 7.84 -17.81
CA SER A 83 20.27 9.01 -18.32
C SER A 83 20.71 10.34 -17.71
N PHE A 84 21.54 10.31 -16.66
CA PHE A 84 21.97 11.52 -15.98
C PHE A 84 22.91 12.34 -16.87
N THR A 85 22.68 13.66 -16.88
CA THR A 85 23.46 14.63 -17.65
C THR A 85 23.91 15.75 -16.75
N LEU A 86 25.10 16.28 -16.99
CA LEU A 86 25.63 17.41 -16.23
C LEU A 86 24.73 18.64 -16.42
N GLY A 87 24.32 19.26 -15.32
CA GLY A 87 23.38 20.38 -15.29
C GLY A 87 21.90 19.97 -15.42
N GLY A 88 21.62 18.72 -15.80
CA GLY A 88 20.26 18.18 -15.88
C GLY A 88 19.63 17.93 -14.53
N THR A 89 18.31 17.77 -14.51
CA THR A 89 17.55 17.34 -13.33
C THR A 89 16.97 15.95 -13.53
N ALA A 90 16.88 15.18 -12.45
CA ALA A 90 16.13 13.93 -12.45
C ALA A 90 15.51 13.67 -11.08
N THR A 91 14.36 12.98 -11.09
CA THR A 91 13.76 12.47 -9.87
C THR A 91 14.42 11.14 -9.50
N VAL A 92 14.94 11.03 -8.29
CA VAL A 92 15.63 9.83 -7.78
C VAL A 92 15.07 9.46 -6.43
N ARG A 93 14.85 8.16 -6.22
CA ARG A 93 14.49 7.63 -4.92
C ARG A 93 15.71 7.12 -4.18
N ILE A 94 15.86 7.51 -2.93
CA ILE A 94 17.02 7.22 -2.09
C ILE A 94 16.55 6.54 -0.81
N THR A 95 17.24 5.47 -0.42
CA THR A 95 17.03 4.80 0.87
C THR A 95 17.83 5.50 1.94
N LEU A 96 17.20 5.81 3.07
CA LEU A 96 17.82 6.53 4.18
C LEU A 96 17.49 5.90 5.53
N VAL A 97 18.39 6.12 6.48
CA VAL A 97 18.15 6.02 7.93
C VAL A 97 18.60 7.34 8.56
N THR A 98 17.96 7.83 9.61
CA THR A 98 18.38 9.11 10.24
C THR A 98 19.82 9.07 10.77
N ALA A 99 20.36 7.89 11.11
CA ALA A 99 21.78 7.69 11.44
C ALA A 99 22.74 8.06 10.30
N ASP A 100 22.32 7.93 9.05
CA ASP A 100 23.14 8.25 7.88
C ASP A 100 23.64 9.70 7.91
N PHE A 101 22.90 10.60 8.58
CA PHE A 101 23.31 11.97 8.83
C PHE A 101 24.74 12.01 9.40
N ASN A 102 25.05 11.22 10.43
CA ASN A 102 26.38 11.23 11.07
C ASN A 102 27.33 10.14 10.56
N LEU A 103 26.82 9.13 9.85
CA LEU A 103 27.62 7.97 9.47
C LEU A 103 28.31 8.12 8.11
N LEU A 104 27.61 8.70 7.14
CA LEU A 104 28.05 8.70 5.75
C LEU A 104 29.06 9.81 5.49
N ALA A 105 30.17 9.48 4.85
CA ALA A 105 31.21 10.44 4.49
C ALA A 105 31.86 10.09 3.16
N CYS A 106 32.39 11.12 2.48
CA CYS A 106 33.29 10.96 1.36
C CYS A 106 34.59 11.74 1.58
N ALA A 107 35.62 11.41 0.80
CA ALA A 107 36.89 12.10 0.74
C ALA A 107 37.30 12.34 -0.71
N SER A 108 37.49 13.60 -1.08
CA SER A 108 38.01 14.04 -2.38
C SER A 108 38.48 15.49 -2.24
N GLU A 109 39.45 15.91 -3.06
CA GLU A 109 39.82 17.32 -3.17
C GLU A 109 38.89 18.11 -4.10
N GLN A 110 38.07 17.41 -4.88
CA GLN A 110 37.13 18.01 -5.81
C GLN A 110 35.95 18.64 -5.06
N SER A 111 35.49 19.79 -5.55
CA SER A 111 34.28 20.47 -5.09
C SER A 111 33.42 20.84 -6.29
N PHE A 112 32.11 20.92 -6.08
CA PHE A 112 31.13 21.20 -7.13
C PHE A 112 30.16 22.25 -6.63
N ASP A 113 30.12 23.42 -7.28
CA ASP A 113 29.18 24.49 -6.97
C ASP A 113 29.17 24.88 -5.46
N GLY A 114 30.36 24.91 -4.84
CA GLY A 114 30.55 25.16 -3.40
C GLY A 114 30.40 23.94 -2.50
N ALA A 115 29.78 22.85 -2.97
CA ALA A 115 29.63 21.63 -2.21
C ALA A 115 30.92 20.77 -2.26
N HIS A 116 31.24 20.11 -1.15
CA HIS A 116 32.45 19.34 -1.00
C HIS A 116 32.25 18.10 -0.11
N CYS A 117 33.17 17.16 -0.20
CA CYS A 117 33.21 16.04 0.74
C CYS A 117 33.51 16.52 2.16
N ALA A 118 33.06 15.77 3.17
CA ALA A 118 33.41 16.06 4.57
C ALA A 118 34.92 16.00 4.84
N TYR A 119 35.66 15.29 3.97
CA TYR A 119 37.10 15.14 4.02
C TYR A 119 37.73 15.54 2.69
N LYS A 120 38.91 16.17 2.75
CA LYS A 120 39.74 16.44 1.58
C LYS A 120 40.51 15.19 1.14
N THR A 121 41.00 14.44 2.12
CA THR A 121 41.67 13.13 1.94
C THR A 121 41.17 12.15 3.00
N THR A 122 41.51 10.86 2.92
CA THR A 122 41.06 9.85 3.89
C THR A 122 41.52 10.12 5.34
N SER A 123 42.52 10.98 5.54
CA SER A 123 43.07 11.37 6.83
C SER A 123 42.83 12.85 7.20
N GLN A 124 42.40 13.68 6.25
CA GLN A 124 42.26 15.13 6.46
C GLN A 124 40.81 15.58 6.24
N ALA A 125 40.19 16.12 7.31
CA ALA A 125 38.88 16.76 7.22
C ALA A 125 38.93 17.98 6.29
N TRP A 126 37.81 18.31 5.65
CA TRP A 126 37.75 19.52 4.83
C TRP A 126 37.98 20.76 5.70
N PRO A 127 38.85 21.69 5.28
CA PRO A 127 39.18 22.85 6.09
C PRO A 127 37.95 23.71 6.31
N ARG A 128 37.69 24.09 7.56
CA ARG A 128 36.65 25.05 7.90
C ARG A 128 37.25 26.44 7.94
N GLU A 129 36.59 27.38 7.27
CA GLU A 129 36.94 28.79 7.39
C GLU A 129 36.71 29.30 8.82
N PRO A 130 37.68 30.03 9.41
CA PRO A 130 37.51 30.64 10.72
C PRO A 130 36.30 31.60 10.73
N GLY A 131 35.46 31.50 11.76
CA GLY A 131 34.32 32.40 11.96
C GLY A 131 33.05 32.08 11.15
N LYS A 132 33.05 31.06 10.28
CA LYS A 132 31.82 30.58 9.65
C LYS A 132 30.97 29.74 10.63
N PRO A 133 29.63 29.82 10.55
CA PRO A 133 28.74 28.94 11.32
C PRO A 133 28.98 27.47 10.94
N PHE A 134 28.61 26.56 11.84
CA PHE A 134 28.62 25.14 11.52
C PHE A 134 27.51 24.83 10.50
N ASP A 135 27.82 23.98 9.52
CA ASP A 135 26.83 23.44 8.58
C ASP A 135 26.06 22.30 9.27
N ASP A 136 25.13 22.68 10.15
CA ASP A 136 24.35 21.76 10.97
C ASP A 136 23.30 20.97 10.16
N ASN A 137 23.02 21.38 8.92
CA ASN A 137 22.07 20.71 8.03
C ASN A 137 22.74 20.05 6.81
N LYS A 138 24.08 20.06 6.73
CA LYS A 138 24.85 19.44 5.65
C LYS A 138 24.42 19.96 4.27
N LEU A 139 24.17 21.26 4.19
CA LEU A 139 23.73 21.90 2.97
C LEU A 139 24.78 21.77 1.86
N ASP A 140 26.06 21.94 2.21
CA ASP A 140 27.18 21.92 1.27
C ASP A 140 28.06 20.67 1.40
N ILE A 141 27.72 19.77 2.33
CA ILE A 141 28.41 18.49 2.49
C ILE A 141 27.83 17.47 1.52
N ILE A 142 28.69 16.89 0.69
CA ILE A 142 28.37 15.78 -0.19
C ILE A 142 28.48 14.48 0.61
N GLN A 143 27.43 13.64 0.55
CA GLN A 143 27.41 12.32 1.17
C GLN A 143 27.07 11.23 0.14
N PRO A 144 27.64 10.02 0.27
CA PRO A 144 27.29 8.87 -0.56
C PRO A 144 25.95 8.28 -0.12
N TYR A 145 25.12 7.89 -1.07
CA TYR A 145 23.82 7.24 -0.85
C TYR A 145 23.60 6.11 -1.85
N ARG A 146 22.56 5.31 -1.58
CA ARG A 146 22.10 4.25 -2.46
C ARG A 146 20.70 4.55 -2.96
N THR A 147 20.49 4.36 -4.26
CA THR A 147 19.16 4.43 -4.85
C THR A 147 18.26 3.32 -4.30
N TRP A 148 16.97 3.62 -4.18
CA TRP A 148 16.00 2.72 -3.56
C TRP A 148 15.81 1.41 -4.34
N PHE A 149 15.68 1.50 -5.66
CA PHE A 149 15.29 0.36 -6.49
C PHE A 149 16.44 -0.58 -6.84
N ASP A 150 17.59 -0.03 -7.24
CA ASP A 150 18.70 -0.76 -7.87
C ASP A 150 20.03 -0.62 -7.10
N ASN A 151 19.99 0.02 -5.92
CA ASN A 151 21.10 0.08 -4.98
C ASN A 151 22.38 0.69 -5.58
N LYS A 152 22.23 1.55 -6.60
CA LYS A 152 23.31 2.26 -7.26
C LYS A 152 23.83 3.38 -6.38
N LEU A 153 25.14 3.59 -6.45
CA LEU A 153 25.81 4.63 -5.71
C LEU A 153 25.54 6.01 -6.33
N LEU A 154 25.14 6.95 -5.50
CA LEU A 154 24.94 8.35 -5.87
C LEU A 154 25.46 9.26 -4.76
N PHE A 155 26.07 10.37 -5.11
CA PHE A 155 26.52 11.36 -4.13
C PHE A 155 25.57 12.53 -4.15
N VAL A 156 25.05 12.91 -2.99
CA VAL A 156 24.05 13.97 -2.87
C VAL A 156 24.46 14.97 -1.81
N THR A 157 24.19 16.24 -2.08
CA THR A 157 24.34 17.35 -1.14
C THR A 157 23.01 18.05 -0.91
N GLY A 158 22.84 18.68 0.26
CA GLY A 158 21.62 19.41 0.62
C GLY A 158 20.41 18.53 0.91
N LEU A 159 20.57 17.21 1.02
CA LEU A 159 19.47 16.28 1.29
C LEU A 159 18.86 16.49 2.68
N TRP A 160 19.70 16.69 3.70
CA TRP A 160 19.26 16.91 5.08
C TRP A 160 18.76 18.34 5.35
N ALA A 161 19.04 19.26 4.44
CA ALA A 161 18.48 20.61 4.47
C ALA A 161 17.03 20.67 3.95
N GLN A 162 16.53 19.58 3.35
CA GLN A 162 15.16 19.53 2.81
C GLN A 162 14.14 19.46 3.96
N PRO A 163 13.04 20.24 3.93
CA PRO A 163 12.15 20.39 5.08
C PRO A 163 11.59 19.09 5.64
N GLU A 164 11.10 18.18 4.80
CA GLU A 164 10.52 16.90 5.26
C GLU A 164 11.57 15.97 5.89
N VAL A 165 12.77 15.92 5.30
CA VAL A 165 13.87 15.11 5.78
C VAL A 165 14.42 15.67 7.09
N ALA A 166 14.60 16.99 7.17
CA ALA A 166 15.01 17.70 8.38
C ALA A 166 14.00 17.50 9.52
N PHE A 167 12.70 17.56 9.22
CA PHE A 167 11.65 17.30 10.18
C PHE A 167 11.70 15.86 10.72
N ARG A 168 11.93 14.86 9.84
CA ARG A 168 12.12 13.47 10.29
C ARG A 168 13.35 13.32 11.17
N LEU A 169 14.48 13.92 10.77
CA LEU A 169 15.72 13.90 11.56
C LEU A 169 15.53 14.51 12.96
N HIS A 170 14.73 15.58 13.07
CA HIS A 170 14.42 16.20 14.35
C HIS A 170 13.52 15.32 15.23
N ARG A 171 12.54 14.63 14.62
CA ARG A 171 11.63 13.71 15.35
C ARG A 171 12.29 12.41 15.78
N GLU A 172 13.25 11.91 15.00
CA GLU A 172 13.98 10.67 15.23
C GLU A 172 15.49 10.95 15.18
N PRO A 173 16.04 11.66 16.19
CA PRO A 173 17.44 11.99 16.20
C PRO A 173 18.29 10.71 16.31
N PRO A 174 19.45 10.65 15.62
CA PRO A 174 20.29 9.47 15.61
C PRO A 174 21.06 9.25 16.93
N GLN A 175 20.88 10.14 17.91
CA GLN A 175 21.59 10.10 19.20
C GLN A 175 20.84 9.16 20.17
N GLY A 176 21.55 8.15 20.70
CA GLY A 176 21.01 7.27 21.74
C GLY A 176 20.23 6.05 21.24
N VAL A 177 20.00 5.92 19.93
CA VAL A 177 19.37 4.75 19.32
C VAL A 177 20.40 4.03 18.44
N GLN A 178 20.50 2.71 18.56
CA GLN A 178 21.38 1.93 17.68
C GLN A 178 20.86 2.01 16.24
N ALA A 179 21.75 2.14 15.26
CA ALA A 179 21.39 2.41 13.87
C ALA A 179 20.50 1.31 13.24
N ASP A 180 20.62 0.08 13.72
CA ASP A 180 19.81 -1.08 13.33
C ASP A 180 18.36 -1.02 13.85
N LYS A 181 18.09 -0.17 14.85
CA LYS A 181 16.75 0.04 15.42
C LYS A 181 16.02 1.24 14.82
N LEU A 182 16.71 2.07 14.03
CA LEU A 182 16.11 3.21 13.35
C LEU A 182 15.36 2.72 12.10
N ALA A 183 14.20 3.29 11.86
CA ALA A 183 13.39 2.89 10.71
C ALA A 183 14.05 3.37 9.41
N ARG A 184 14.26 2.45 8.46
CA ARG A 184 14.58 2.81 7.08
C ARG A 184 13.37 3.48 6.45
N PHE A 185 13.61 4.53 5.67
CA PHE A 185 12.60 5.20 4.88
C PHE A 185 13.15 5.56 3.50
N ALA A 186 12.25 5.79 2.55
CA ALA A 186 12.60 6.23 1.21
C ALA A 186 12.26 7.71 1.07
N VAL A 187 13.11 8.43 0.34
CA VAL A 187 12.81 9.79 -0.10
C VAL A 187 12.82 9.83 -1.61
N GLU A 188 11.88 10.55 -2.19
CA GLU A 188 11.88 10.92 -3.60
C GLU A 188 12.40 12.35 -3.72
N CYS A 189 13.55 12.51 -4.36
CA CYS A 189 14.24 13.78 -4.50
C CYS A 189 14.37 14.19 -5.96
N GLU A 190 14.08 15.45 -6.26
CA GLU A 190 14.52 16.08 -7.50
C GLU A 190 15.97 16.54 -7.31
N LEU A 191 16.88 15.94 -8.09
CA LEU A 191 18.30 16.22 -8.01
C LEU A 191 18.74 16.97 -9.26
N LYS A 192 19.45 18.08 -9.08
CA LYS A 192 20.23 18.73 -10.13
C LYS A 192 21.64 18.15 -10.15
N PHE A 193 22.07 17.55 -11.24
CA PHE A 193 23.42 16.98 -11.33
C PHE A 193 24.45 18.08 -11.56
N ILE A 194 25.37 18.24 -10.61
CA ILE A 194 26.35 19.33 -10.58
C ILE A 194 27.75 18.87 -10.98
N GLY A 195 28.00 17.56 -11.04
CA GLY A 195 29.32 17.03 -11.38
C GLY A 195 29.41 15.51 -11.37
N ARG A 196 30.61 15.01 -11.67
CA ARG A 196 31.05 13.63 -11.46
C ARG A 196 32.42 13.66 -10.80
N PHE A 197 32.64 12.76 -9.85
CA PHE A 197 33.98 12.62 -9.28
C PHE A 197 34.88 11.84 -10.24
N ASP A 198 36.10 12.33 -10.44
CA ASP A 198 37.15 11.54 -11.10
C ASP A 198 37.77 10.55 -10.11
N GLN A 199 38.01 11.02 -8.89
CA GLN A 199 38.54 10.24 -7.77
C GLN A 199 37.84 10.65 -6.47
N VAL A 200 37.25 9.68 -5.80
CA VAL A 200 36.60 9.86 -4.50
C VAL A 200 36.70 8.56 -3.70
N LYS A 201 36.88 8.69 -2.40
CA LYS A 201 36.69 7.59 -1.45
C LYS A 201 35.39 7.80 -0.70
N LEU A 202 34.71 6.71 -0.37
CA LEU A 202 33.48 6.75 0.42
C LEU A 202 33.61 5.89 1.67
N ARG A 203 32.80 6.21 2.68
CA ARG A 203 32.72 5.44 3.92
C ARG A 203 31.29 5.47 4.44
N TRP A 204 30.77 4.29 4.77
CA TRP A 204 29.40 4.10 5.26
C TRP A 204 29.24 4.27 6.78
N SER A 205 30.34 4.30 7.53
CA SER A 205 30.35 4.50 8.99
C SER A 205 31.74 4.92 9.45
N PRO A 206 31.89 5.76 10.50
CA PRO A 206 33.19 6.17 11.02
C PRO A 206 34.14 5.01 11.38
N LYS A 207 33.58 3.84 11.71
CA LYS A 207 34.33 2.62 12.06
C LYS A 207 34.75 1.78 10.86
N HIS A 208 34.18 2.04 9.67
CA HIS A 208 34.49 1.28 8.47
C HIS A 208 35.70 1.86 7.75
N ASN A 209 36.37 1.02 6.97
CA ASN A 209 37.43 1.49 6.07
C ASN A 209 36.85 2.33 4.93
N TRP A 210 37.71 3.18 4.37
CA TRP A 210 37.43 3.87 3.12
C TRP A 210 37.39 2.88 1.96
N ALA A 211 36.45 3.07 1.04
CA ALA A 211 36.28 2.24 -0.14
C ALA A 211 36.32 3.09 -1.42
N ASP A 212 36.72 2.46 -2.52
CA ASP A 212 36.58 3.00 -3.86
C ASP A 212 35.16 2.74 -4.40
N PRO A 213 34.58 3.70 -5.15
CA PRO A 213 33.34 3.47 -5.88
C PRO A 213 33.59 2.58 -7.11
N ASP A 214 32.54 1.88 -7.58
CA ASP A 214 32.57 1.01 -8.77
C ASP A 214 32.55 1.80 -10.11
N GLY A 215 33.23 2.96 -10.15
CA GLY A 215 33.27 3.87 -11.29
C GLY A 215 33.07 5.34 -10.87
N PRO A 216 33.22 6.31 -11.80
CA PRO A 216 33.12 7.74 -11.51
C PRO A 216 31.67 8.12 -11.16
N PRO A 217 31.37 8.36 -9.87
CA PRO A 217 30.00 8.51 -9.42
C PRO A 217 29.47 9.92 -9.71
N TRP A 218 28.16 10.01 -9.95
CA TRP A 218 27.46 11.28 -10.13
C TRP A 218 27.27 12.02 -8.80
N VAL A 219 27.30 13.35 -8.89
CA VAL A 219 27.03 14.27 -7.78
C VAL A 219 25.79 15.08 -8.10
N GLY A 220 24.77 14.98 -7.23
CA GLY A 220 23.52 15.72 -7.32
C GLY A 220 23.34 16.69 -6.15
N ARG A 221 22.70 17.83 -6.40
CA ARG A 221 22.19 18.72 -5.37
C ARG A 221 20.69 18.55 -5.25
N ALA A 222 20.21 18.23 -4.06
CA ALA A 222 18.79 18.14 -3.77
C ALA A 222 18.13 19.51 -3.96
N GLN A 223 17.15 19.58 -4.87
CA GLN A 223 16.30 20.75 -5.09
C GLN A 223 15.03 20.66 -4.24
N SER A 224 14.43 19.48 -4.24
CA SER A 224 13.26 19.14 -3.42
C SER A 224 13.35 17.66 -3.02
N CYS A 225 12.94 17.32 -1.81
CA CYS A 225 12.78 15.92 -1.39
C CYS A 225 11.50 15.75 -0.59
N LYS A 226 10.78 14.66 -0.84
CA LYS A 226 9.61 14.22 -0.08
C LYS A 226 9.80 12.81 0.45
N ILE A 227 9.32 12.54 1.66
CA ILE A 227 9.32 11.18 2.21
C ILE A 227 8.16 10.44 1.56
N ILE A 228 8.44 9.27 0.97
CA ILE A 228 7.40 8.42 0.41
C ILE A 228 7.05 7.34 1.45
N GLU A 229 5.80 7.32 1.89
CA GLU A 229 5.27 6.20 2.67
C GLU A 229 5.07 5.04 1.71
N GLU A 230 5.87 4.01 1.85
CA GLU A 230 5.67 2.78 1.10
C GLU A 230 4.39 2.14 1.63
N SER A 231 3.32 2.12 0.81
CA SER A 231 2.16 1.30 1.08
C SER A 231 2.61 -0.16 1.03
N ARG A 232 2.86 -0.72 2.20
CA ARG A 232 3.21 -2.13 2.37
C ARG A 232 2.07 -3.04 1.94
#